data_AF-A0A379T248-F1
#
_entry.id   AF-A0A379T248-F1
#
_cell.length_a   1.000
_cell.length_b   1.000
_cell.length_c   1.000
_cell.angle_alpha   90.00
_cell.angle_beta   90.00
_cell.angle_gamma   90.00
#
_symmetry.space_group_name_H-M   'P 1'
#
loop_
_entity.id
_entity.type
_entity.pdbx_description
1 polymer ?
#
loop_
_entity_poly.entity_id
_entity_poly.type
_entity_poly.pdbx_seq_one_letter_code
_entity_poly.pdbx_strand_id
1 'polypeptide(L)' 'MARRILVVEDEAPIREMVCFVLEQNGFQPVRSRRL' A
#
# COMPACT_ATOMS: atom_id res chain seq x y z
N MET A 1 -17.44 -0.08 4.87
CA MET A 1 -16.86 0.96 3.98
C MET A 1 -15.46 0.51 3.57
N ALA A 2 -15.12 0.56 2.29
CA ALA A 2 -13.78 0.19 1.83
C ALA A 2 -12.75 1.25 2.27
N ARG A 3 -11.79 0.88 3.14
CA ARG A 3 -10.72 1.78 3.62
C ARG A 3 -9.53 1.71 2.64
N ARG A 4 -9.67 2.35 1.48
CA ARG A 4 -8.64 2.37 0.43
C ARG A 4 -7.55 3.40 0.75
N ILE A 5 -6.28 3.02 0.57
CA ILE A 5 -5.11 3.89 0.82
C ILE A 5 -4.18 3.83 -0.39
N LEU A 6 -3.77 4.98 -0.94
CA LEU A 6 -2.73 5.04 -1.97
C LEU A 6 -1.35 5.02 -1.30
N VAL A 7 -0.51 4.05 -1.65
CA VAL A 7 0.87 3.94 -1.18
C VAL A 7 1.79 4.40 -2.31
N VAL A 8 2.52 5.50 -2.06
CA VAL A 8 3.55 6.06 -2.96
C VAL A 8 4.87 5.98 -2.21
N GLU A 9 5.73 5.06 -2.66
CA GLU A 9 7.06 4.82 -2.12
C GLU A 9 7.95 4.41 -3.29
N ASP A 10 9.15 4.97 -3.40
CA ASP A 10 10.06 4.72 -4.52
C ASP A 10 10.65 3.31 -4.44
N GLU A 11 11.06 2.91 -3.24
CA GLU A 11 11.64 1.60 -2.99
C GLU A 11 10.57 0.51 -2.97
N ALA A 12 10.67 -0.42 -3.94
CA ALA A 12 9.74 -1.55 -4.03
C ALA A 12 9.64 -2.39 -2.75
N PRO A 13 10.74 -2.72 -2.04
CA PRO A 13 10.65 -3.49 -0.80
C PRO A 13 9.86 -2.77 0.30
N ILE A 14 10.04 -1.46 0.43
CA ILE A 14 9.33 -0.64 1.42
C ILE A 14 7.84 -0.56 1.06
N ARG A 15 7.52 -0.30 -0.21
CA ARG A 15 6.14 -0.27 -0.70
C ARG A 15 5.40 -1.58 -0.46
N GLU A 16 6.09 -2.71 -0.65
CA GLU A 16 5.55 -4.05 -0.40
C GLU A 16 5.30 -4.29 1.09
N MET A 17 6.27 -3.97 1.94
CA MET A 17 6.15 -4.05 3.40
C MET A 17 4.96 -3.23 3.91
N VAL A 18 4.82 -1.96 3.49
CA VAL A 18 3.72 -1.09 3.91
C VAL A 18 2.37 -1.65 3.48
N CYS A 19 2.26 -2.14 2.23
CA CYS A 19 1.02 -2.77 1.76
C CYS A 19 0.66 -4.01 2.58
N PHE A 20 1.65 -4.86 2.91
CA PHE A 20 1.43 -6.04 3.73
C PHE A 20 0.85 -5.68 5.10
N VAL A 21 1.44 -4.70 5.80
CA VAL A 21 0.93 -4.25 7.11
C VAL A 21 -0.48 -3.67 7.00
N LEU A 22 -0.76 -2.88 5.96
CA LEU A 22 -2.09 -2.30 5.72
C LEU A 22 -3.15 -3.38 5.48
N GLU A 23 -2.83 -4.41 4.68
CA GLU A 23 -3.73 -5.55 4.45
C GLU A 23 -4.03 -6.30 5.76
N GLN A 24 -3.02 -6.56 6.60
CA GLN A 24 -3.22 -7.20 7.92
C GLN A 24 -4.13 -6.38 8.86
N ASN A 25 -4.23 -5.07 8.64
CA ASN A 25 -5.08 -4.17 9.43
C ASN A 25 -6.44 -3.88 8.77
N GLY A 26 -6.82 -4.65 7.75
CA GLY A 26 -8.12 -4.52 7.08
C GLY A 26 -8.26 -3.32 6.16
N PHE A 27 -7.14 -2.73 5.72
CA PHE A 27 -7.11 -1.71 4.68
C PHE A 27 -6.96 -2.33 3.30
N GLN A 28 -7.32 -1.56 2.27
CA GLN A 28 -7.15 -1.92 0.87
C GLN A 28 -6.09 -1.01 0.23
N PRO A 29 -4.79 -1.33 0.37
CA PRO A 29 -3.74 -0.54 -0.23
C PRO A 29 -3.80 -0.62 -1.77
N VAL A 30 -3.60 0.52 -2.40
CA VAL A 30 -3.46 0.67 -3.85
C VAL A 30 -2.04 1.17 -4.07
N ARG A 31 -1.25 0.43 -4.84
CA ARG A 31 0.12 0.83 -5.17
C ARG A 31 0.09 1.72 -6.41
N SER A 32 0.83 2.83 -6.40
CA SER A 32 1.14 3.49 -7.66
C SER A 32 2.17 2.67 -8.44
N ARG A 33 1.94 2.49 -9.74
CA ARG A 33 2.89 1.85 -10.67
C ARG A 33 3.70 2.85 -11.49
N ARG A 34 3.46 4.16 -11.31
CA ARG A 34 4.16 5.27 -11.96
C ARG A 34 4.20 6.48 -11.03
N LEU A 35 5.34 7.16 -10.97
CA LEU A 35 5.36 8.62 -10.96
C LEU A 35 5.24 9.07 -12.43
#